data_AF-A0A2D5MR76-F1
#
_entry.id   AF-A0A2D5MR76-F1
#
_cell.length_a   1.000
_cell.length_b   1.000
_cell.length_c   1.000
_cell.angle_alpha   90.00
_cell.angle_beta   90.00
_cell.angle_gamma   90.00
#
_symmetry.space_group_name_H-M   'P 1'
#
loop_
_entity.id
_entity.type
_entity.pdbx_description
1 polymer ?
#
loop_
_entity_poly.entity_id
_entity_poly.type
_entity_poly.pdbx_seq_one_letter_code
_entity_poly.pdbx_strand_id
1 'polypeptide(L)'
;MAGIVRADTFRTNTIKSQDSDVTAMTIDGSGNVSFTAPATNILSDSGWITPTLNSGYTSYNSPYGPIAYRKIGNIVNIQGITNEAASGVIFTLPVGYRPEQQIIIAAQMNNSLGRLDIRKDGAVEITGGPGTGWCSCAVTFMVAD
;
A
#
# COMPACT_ATOMS: atom_id res chain seq x y z
N MET A 1 16.29 50.16 -39.99
CA MET A 1 15.13 49.35 -39.59
C MET A 1 15.69 48.10 -38.91
N ALA A 2 15.73 48.06 -37.58
CA ALA A 2 16.18 46.89 -36.84
C ALA A 2 15.01 46.41 -35.97
N GLY A 3 14.39 45.32 -36.40
CA GLY A 3 13.25 44.72 -35.72
C GLY A 3 13.68 44.05 -34.42
N ILE A 4 13.05 44.43 -33.32
CA ILE A 4 13.15 43.69 -32.07
C ILE A 4 12.19 42.51 -32.16
N VAL A 5 12.72 41.30 -32.30
CA VAL A 5 11.91 40.07 -32.21
C VAL A 5 11.73 39.77 -30.71
N ARG A 6 10.51 39.87 -30.20
CA ARG A 6 10.18 39.39 -28.85
C ARG A 6 10.18 37.86 -28.91
N ALA A 7 11.18 37.23 -28.30
CA ALA A 7 11.10 35.82 -27.97
C ALA A 7 10.02 35.67 -26.88
N ASP A 8 8.96 34.93 -27.19
CA ASP A 8 7.93 34.53 -26.23
C ASP A 8 8.60 33.77 -25.09
N THR A 9 8.85 34.49 -24.01
CA THR A 9 9.58 33.99 -22.85
C THR A 9 8.67 33.00 -22.13
N PHE A 10 8.99 31.71 -22.18
CA PHE A 10 8.37 30.69 -21.36
C PHE A 10 8.59 31.09 -19.88
N ARG A 11 7.52 31.48 -19.17
CA ARG A 11 7.61 31.93 -17.77
C ARG A 11 7.47 30.73 -16.84
N THR A 12 8.59 30.22 -16.34
CA THR A 12 8.60 29.34 -15.16
C THR A 12 8.71 30.20 -13.90
N ASN A 13 7.68 30.18 -13.06
CA ASN A 13 7.76 30.83 -11.74
C ASN A 13 8.70 30.01 -10.85
N THR A 14 9.93 30.49 -10.72
CA THR A 14 10.93 29.90 -9.82
C THR A 14 10.72 30.50 -8.44
N ILE A 15 10.20 29.74 -7.47
CA ILE A 15 10.27 30.14 -6.05
C ILE A 15 11.71 29.87 -5.62
N LYS A 16 12.56 30.90 -5.65
CA LYS A 16 13.92 30.81 -5.12
C LYS A 16 13.84 30.64 -3.60
N SER A 17 14.69 29.79 -3.03
CA SER A 17 14.95 29.84 -1.58
C SER A 17 15.59 31.19 -1.25
N GLN A 18 15.30 31.77 -0.08
CA GLN A 18 15.75 33.12 0.26
C GLN A 18 17.29 33.25 0.44
N ASP A 19 18.06 32.16 0.36
CA ASP A 19 19.48 32.14 0.76
C ASP A 19 20.43 31.36 -0.20
N SER A 20 19.97 30.91 -1.37
CA SER A 20 20.88 30.44 -2.45
C SER A 20 20.16 30.32 -3.80
N ASP A 21 20.91 30.37 -4.91
CA ASP A 21 20.41 30.16 -6.29
C ASP A 21 19.84 28.75 -6.58
N VAL A 22 19.52 27.99 -5.53
CA VAL A 22 18.85 26.69 -5.63
C VAL A 22 17.35 26.92 -5.79
N THR A 23 16.81 26.48 -6.93
CA THR A 23 15.37 26.35 -7.13
C THR A 23 14.84 25.32 -6.14
N ALA A 24 14.11 25.69 -5.09
CA ALA A 24 13.63 24.73 -4.10
C ALA A 24 12.51 23.82 -4.65
N MET A 25 11.73 24.35 -5.60
CA MET A 25 10.53 23.74 -6.15
C MET A 25 10.31 24.21 -7.59
N THR A 26 10.09 23.28 -8.52
CA THR A 26 9.60 23.57 -9.88
C THR A 26 8.15 23.11 -10.00
N ILE A 27 7.32 23.89 -10.71
CA ILE A 27 5.98 23.48 -11.13
C ILE A 27 5.99 23.43 -12.65
N ASP A 28 5.67 22.29 -13.26
CA ASP A 28 5.62 22.17 -14.71
C ASP A 28 4.30 22.73 -15.29
N GLY A 29 4.21 22.82 -16.63
CA GLY A 29 3.02 23.30 -17.33
C GLY A 29 1.78 22.42 -17.17
N SER A 30 1.93 21.24 -16.54
CA SER A 30 0.84 20.31 -16.19
C SER A 30 0.46 20.40 -14.71
N GLY A 31 1.14 21.25 -13.92
CA GLY A 31 0.88 21.44 -12.50
C GLY A 31 1.63 20.48 -11.56
N ASN A 32 2.56 19.68 -12.07
CA ASN A 32 3.36 18.78 -11.21
C ASN A 32 4.40 19.58 -10.45
N VAL A 33 4.50 19.32 -9.15
CA VAL A 33 5.46 19.95 -8.24
C VAL A 33 6.66 19.03 -8.05
N SER A 34 7.87 19.49 -8.39
CA SER A 34 9.12 18.77 -8.12
C SER A 34 9.98 19.56 -7.14
N PHE A 35 10.53 18.90 -6.12
CA PHE A 35 11.45 19.53 -5.15
C PHE A 35 12.90 19.17 -5.51
N THR A 36 13.82 20.14 -5.47
CA THR A 36 15.22 19.95 -5.88
C THR A 36 16.06 19.26 -4.79
N ALA A 37 15.66 19.36 -3.53
CA ALA A 37 16.10 18.43 -2.50
C ALA A 37 15.26 17.16 -2.60
N PRO A 38 15.79 15.94 -2.30
CA PRO A 38 14.97 14.76 -2.26
C PRO A 38 13.75 15.07 -1.40
N ALA A 39 12.55 14.94 -1.97
CA ALA A 39 11.34 15.01 -1.19
C ALA A 39 11.37 13.80 -0.24
N THR A 40 12.04 13.92 0.90
CA THR A 40 12.26 12.80 1.83
C THR A 40 10.97 12.32 2.48
N ASN A 41 9.83 12.98 2.21
CA ASN A 41 8.53 12.72 2.82
C ASN A 41 7.44 12.31 1.81
N ILE A 42 7.81 11.85 0.61
CA ILE A 42 6.85 11.08 -0.20
C ILE A 42 6.96 9.63 0.27
N LEU A 43 5.97 9.18 1.05
CA LEU A 43 5.90 7.78 1.49
C LEU A 43 5.90 6.89 0.25
N SER A 44 6.90 6.01 0.13
CA SER A 44 6.98 5.05 -0.97
C SER A 44 5.76 4.12 -0.94
N ASP A 45 4.98 4.07 -2.01
CA ASP A 45 3.90 3.10 -2.22
C ASP A 45 4.42 1.95 -3.07
N SER A 46 4.32 0.71 -2.58
CA SER A 46 4.68 -0.49 -3.33
C SER A 46 3.74 -0.79 -4.50
N GLY A 47 2.57 -0.14 -4.56
CA GLY A 47 1.44 -0.60 -5.35
C GLY A 47 0.84 -1.90 -4.78
N TRP A 48 -0.32 -2.29 -5.31
CA TRP A 48 -0.97 -3.55 -4.93
C TRP A 48 -0.21 -4.76 -5.49
N ILE A 49 0.12 -5.69 -4.60
CA ILE A 49 0.81 -6.94 -4.90
C ILE A 49 -0.14 -8.10 -4.62
N THR A 50 -0.32 -8.98 -5.60
CA THR A 50 -1.07 -10.23 -5.43
C THR A 50 -0.17 -11.27 -4.74
N PRO A 51 -0.51 -11.75 -3.53
CA PRO A 51 0.27 -12.80 -2.87
C PRO A 51 0.11 -14.14 -3.59
N THR A 52 1.12 -15.00 -3.43
CA THR A 52 0.93 -16.44 -3.70
C THR A 52 0.14 -17.04 -2.54
N LEU A 53 -1.06 -17.56 -2.83
CA LEU A 53 -1.90 -18.21 -1.83
C LEU A 53 -1.47 -19.67 -1.66
N ASN A 54 -1.54 -20.16 -0.42
CA ASN A 54 -1.28 -21.56 -0.12
C ASN A 54 -2.38 -22.47 -0.70
N SER A 55 -2.03 -23.74 -0.90
CA SER A 55 -2.96 -24.76 -1.39
C SER A 55 -4.23 -24.80 -0.53
N GLY A 56 -5.38 -24.79 -1.19
CA GLY A 56 -6.69 -24.80 -0.53
C GLY A 56 -7.27 -23.41 -0.27
N TYR A 57 -6.57 -22.31 -0.60
CA TYR A 57 -7.14 -20.97 -0.57
C TYR A 57 -7.15 -20.36 -1.96
N THR A 58 -8.23 -19.67 -2.31
CA THR A 58 -8.28 -18.81 -3.51
C THR A 58 -8.89 -17.46 -3.17
N SER A 59 -8.57 -16.44 -3.97
CA SER A 59 -9.26 -15.15 -3.87
C SER A 59 -10.71 -15.30 -4.34
N TYR A 60 -11.65 -14.73 -3.60
CA TYR A 60 -13.05 -14.69 -4.01
C TYR A 60 -13.22 -13.89 -5.32
N ASN A 61 -12.45 -12.80 -5.50
CA ASN A 61 -12.47 -11.94 -6.68
C ASN A 61 -13.83 -11.27 -6.90
N SER A 62 -14.66 -11.70 -7.85
CA SER A 62 -15.92 -11.00 -8.15
C SER A 62 -17.06 -11.50 -7.25
N PRO A 63 -17.89 -10.63 -6.65
CA PRO A 63 -17.95 -9.16 -6.77
C PRO A 63 -17.12 -8.34 -5.74
N TYR A 64 -16.26 -8.96 -4.92
CA TYR A 64 -15.72 -8.37 -3.68
C TYR A 64 -14.28 -7.79 -3.75
N GLY A 65 -13.52 -8.09 -4.81
CA GLY A 65 -12.10 -7.75 -4.97
C GLY A 65 -11.13 -8.91 -4.67
N PRO A 66 -9.93 -8.90 -5.28
CA PRO A 66 -8.90 -9.92 -5.05
C PRO A 66 -8.20 -9.74 -3.71
N ILE A 67 -7.60 -10.81 -3.18
CA ILE A 67 -6.64 -10.69 -2.08
C ILE A 67 -5.39 -10.00 -2.63
N ALA A 68 -4.97 -8.93 -1.97
CA ALA A 68 -3.75 -8.22 -2.29
C ALA A 68 -3.21 -7.51 -1.05
N TYR A 69 -1.93 -7.15 -1.08
CA TYR A 69 -1.32 -6.31 -0.06
C TYR A 69 -0.49 -5.19 -0.69
N ARG A 70 -0.24 -4.12 0.07
CA ARG A 70 0.69 -3.04 -0.30
C ARG A 70 1.29 -2.42 0.94
N LYS A 71 2.41 -1.72 0.77
CA LYS A 71 3.07 -0.93 1.82
C LYS A 71 3.21 0.52 1.35
N ILE A 72 2.75 1.46 2.18
CA ILE A 72 2.90 2.90 1.98
C ILE A 72 3.66 3.45 3.18
N GLY A 73 4.92 3.85 2.99
CA GLY A 73 5.79 4.16 4.12
C GLY A 73 5.90 2.93 5.04
N ASN A 74 5.57 3.05 6.32
CA ASN A 74 5.57 1.94 7.28
C ASN A 74 4.18 1.34 7.56
N ILE A 75 3.20 1.63 6.70
CA ILE A 75 1.84 1.09 6.80
C ILE A 75 1.65 -0.01 5.77
N VAL A 76 1.34 -1.23 6.22
CA VAL A 76 0.90 -2.32 5.36
C VAL A 76 -0.62 -2.38 5.34
N ASN A 77 -1.17 -2.48 4.15
CA ASN A 77 -2.59 -2.70 3.92
C ASN A 77 -2.77 -4.06 3.23
N ILE A 78 -3.66 -4.88 3.76
CA ILE A 78 -4.17 -6.09 3.12
C ILE A 78 -5.62 -5.81 2.74
N GLN A 79 -6.04 -6.25 1.56
CA GLN A 79 -7.42 -6.18 1.07
C GLN A 79 -7.92 -7.55 0.60
N GLY A 80 -9.22 -7.64 0.34
CA GLY A 80 -9.85 -8.77 -0.31
C GLY A 80 -10.38 -9.85 0.63
N ILE A 81 -10.91 -10.89 0.00
CA ILE A 81 -11.64 -11.98 0.63
C ILE A 81 -11.12 -13.30 0.07
N THR A 82 -10.87 -14.28 0.94
CA THR A 82 -10.68 -15.69 0.55
C THR A 82 -12.02 -16.37 0.36
N ASN A 83 -12.11 -17.29 -0.59
CA ASN A 83 -13.30 -18.13 -0.75
C ASN A 83 -13.38 -19.28 0.28
N GLU A 84 -12.41 -19.37 1.20
CA GLU A 84 -12.26 -20.46 2.18
C GLU A 84 -11.97 -19.90 3.57
N ALA A 85 -12.65 -20.45 4.59
CA ALA A 85 -12.51 -20.06 6.00
C ALA A 85 -12.01 -21.22 6.88
N ALA A 86 -11.41 -22.23 6.26
CA ALA A 86 -10.72 -23.30 6.96
C ALA A 86 -9.48 -22.75 7.69
N SER A 87 -9.17 -23.31 8.86
CA SER A 87 -7.98 -22.93 9.62
C SER A 87 -6.70 -23.27 8.86
N GLY A 88 -5.75 -22.35 8.87
CA GLY A 88 -4.49 -22.49 8.14
C GLY A 88 -3.92 -21.16 7.66
N VAL A 89 -2.69 -21.22 7.15
CA VAL A 89 -2.00 -20.07 6.58
C VAL A 89 -2.54 -19.80 5.18
N ILE A 90 -3.14 -18.63 4.97
CA ILE A 90 -3.67 -18.21 3.67
C ILE A 90 -2.51 -17.86 2.73
N PHE A 91 -1.61 -17.00 3.20
CA PHE A 91 -0.39 -16.60 2.51
C PHE A 91 0.65 -16.07 3.51
N THR A 92 1.86 -15.81 3.03
CA THR A 92 2.95 -15.27 3.85
C THR A 92 3.44 -13.95 3.28
N LEU A 93 3.47 -12.92 4.12
CA LEU A 93 4.04 -11.61 3.80
C LEU A 93 5.58 -11.72 3.68
N PRO A 94 6.18 -11.09 2.66
CA PRO A 94 7.63 -11.04 2.54
C PRO A 94 8.25 -10.18 3.65
N VAL A 95 9.55 -10.37 3.89
CA VAL A 95 10.32 -9.49 4.79
C VAL A 95 10.13 -8.03 4.37
N GLY A 96 9.96 -7.14 5.35
CA GLY A 96 9.65 -5.72 5.14
C GLY A 96 8.16 -5.36 5.17
N TYR A 97 7.27 -6.36 5.09
CA TYR A 97 5.81 -6.21 5.20
C TYR A 97 5.24 -6.85 6.48
N ARG A 98 6.09 -7.47 7.29
CA ARG A 98 5.69 -8.23 8.48
C ARG A 98 5.55 -7.31 9.68
N PRO A 99 4.54 -7.51 10.55
CA PRO A 99 4.43 -6.72 11.77
C PRO A 99 5.55 -7.09 12.75
N GLU A 100 5.88 -6.16 13.65
CA GLU A 100 6.90 -6.41 14.69
C GLU A 100 6.42 -7.44 15.73
N GLN A 101 5.12 -7.42 16.01
CA GLN A 101 4.43 -8.32 16.93
C GLN A 101 3.22 -8.94 16.24
N GLN A 102 2.81 -10.11 16.72
CA GLN A 102 1.62 -10.77 16.19
C GLN A 102 0.38 -9.89 16.38
N ILE A 103 -0.38 -9.73 15.31
CA ILE A 103 -1.65 -9.01 15.31
C ILE A 103 -2.76 -10.05 15.27
N ILE A 104 -3.76 -9.88 16.13
CA ILE A 104 -4.94 -10.75 16.21
C ILE A 104 -6.15 -9.87 15.99
N ILE A 105 -6.96 -10.19 14.99
CA ILE A 105 -8.20 -9.46 14.69
C ILE A 105 -9.39 -10.41 14.63
N ALA A 106 -10.58 -9.88 14.96
CA ALA A 106 -11.82 -10.51 14.58
C ALA A 106 -12.04 -10.29 13.08
N ALA A 107 -12.23 -11.37 12.32
CA ALA A 107 -12.53 -11.33 10.90
C ALA A 107 -13.93 -11.86 10.64
N GLN A 108 -14.66 -11.19 9.76
CA GLN A 108 -15.94 -11.69 9.29
C GLN A 108 -15.71 -12.95 8.44
N MET A 109 -16.36 -14.05 8.82
CA MET A 109 -16.31 -15.33 8.14
C MET A 109 -17.72 -15.82 7.88
N ASN A 110 -18.21 -15.68 6.66
CA ASN A 110 -19.62 -15.94 6.32
C ASN A 110 -20.59 -15.16 7.23
N ASN A 111 -21.53 -15.84 7.90
CA ASN A 111 -22.49 -15.26 8.86
C ASN A 111 -21.95 -15.28 10.31
N SER A 112 -20.64 -15.33 10.52
CA SER A 112 -20.02 -15.46 11.84
C SER A 112 -18.72 -14.67 11.94
N LEU A 113 -18.19 -14.54 13.15
CA LEU A 113 -16.85 -14.01 13.39
C LEU A 113 -15.88 -15.17 13.63
N GLY A 114 -14.67 -15.01 13.11
CA GLY A 114 -13.54 -15.84 13.47
C GLY A 114 -12.32 -14.99 13.81
N ARG A 115 -11.19 -15.67 13.98
CA ARG A 115 -9.92 -15.07 14.37
C ARG A 115 -8.93 -15.18 13.21
N LEU A 116 -8.45 -14.03 12.76
CA LEU A 116 -7.36 -13.91 11.79
C LEU A 116 -6.12 -13.37 12.49
N ASP A 117 -5.00 -14.05 12.29
CA ASP A 117 -3.72 -13.67 12.87
C ASP A 117 -2.77 -13.24 11.75
N ILE A 118 -1.98 -12.20 12.03
CA ILE A 118 -0.84 -11.79 11.22
C ILE A 118 0.37 -11.97 12.10
N ARG A 119 1.08 -13.09 11.91
CA ARG A 119 2.23 -13.46 12.72
C ARG A 119 3.44 -12.59 12.39
N LYS A 120 4.38 -12.51 13.34
CA LYS A 120 5.68 -11.85 13.16
C LYS A 120 6.52 -12.43 12.02
N ASP A 121 6.37 -13.73 11.72
CA ASP A 121 7.01 -14.39 10.58
C ASP A 121 6.33 -14.08 9.23
N GLY A 122 5.24 -13.31 9.24
CA GLY A 122 4.49 -12.88 8.07
C GLY A 122 3.31 -13.77 7.70
N ALA A 123 3.07 -14.89 8.39
CA ALA A 123 1.91 -15.72 8.10
C ALA A 123 0.61 -14.97 8.39
N VAL A 124 -0.26 -14.87 7.38
CA VAL A 124 -1.63 -14.39 7.50
C VAL A 124 -2.51 -15.64 7.57
N GLU A 125 -3.04 -15.95 8.75
CA GLU A 125 -3.63 -17.26 9.04
C GLU A 125 -4.99 -17.17 9.74
N ILE A 126 -5.88 -18.10 9.39
CA ILE A 126 -7.13 -18.31 10.11
C ILE A 126 -6.85 -19.27 11.25
N THR A 127 -7.01 -18.80 12.48
CA THR A 127 -6.73 -19.61 13.68
C THR A 127 -8.00 -20.17 14.33
N GLY A 128 -9.18 -19.63 14.00
CA GLY A 128 -10.46 -20.16 14.47
C GLY A 128 -11.65 -19.51 13.76
N GLY A 129 -12.75 -20.24 13.61
CA GLY A 129 -13.93 -19.78 12.89
C GLY A 129 -14.84 -20.94 12.46
N PRO A 130 -15.78 -20.70 11.53
CA PRO A 130 -16.75 -21.69 11.07
C PRO A 130 -16.15 -22.83 10.22
N GLY A 131 -14.88 -22.72 9.79
CA GLY A 131 -14.16 -23.74 9.03
C GLY A 131 -14.57 -23.87 7.55
N THR A 132 -15.63 -23.18 7.13
CA THR A 132 -16.14 -23.17 5.75
C THR A 132 -16.70 -21.79 5.38
N GLY A 133 -16.84 -21.52 4.08
CA GLY A 133 -17.28 -20.23 3.57
C GLY A 133 -16.11 -19.29 3.33
N TRP A 134 -16.36 -17.99 3.32
CA TRP A 134 -15.33 -16.98 3.00
C TRP A 134 -14.78 -16.30 4.25
N CYS A 135 -13.55 -15.78 4.18
CA CYS A 135 -12.97 -14.95 5.24
C CYS A 135 -12.54 -13.58 4.70
N SER A 136 -12.97 -12.51 5.36
CA SER A 136 -12.44 -11.16 5.11
C SER A 136 -11.01 -11.06 5.62
N CYS A 137 -10.08 -10.63 4.76
CA CYS A 137 -8.66 -10.49 5.11
C CYS A 137 -8.23 -9.02 5.20
N ALA A 138 -9.18 -8.08 5.05
CA ALA A 138 -8.87 -6.66 4.99
C ALA A 138 -8.40 -6.13 6.34
N VAL A 139 -7.19 -5.57 6.40
CA VAL A 139 -6.58 -5.03 7.61
C VAL A 139 -5.44 -4.08 7.28
N THR A 140 -5.25 -3.07 8.12
CA THR A 140 -4.14 -2.12 8.04
C THR A 140 -3.33 -2.19 9.34
N PHE A 141 -2.01 -2.23 9.22
CA PHE A 141 -1.12 -2.24 10.38
C PHE A 141 0.24 -1.60 10.09
N MET A 142 0.95 -1.23 11.16
CA MET A 142 2.30 -0.68 11.09
C MET A 142 3.35 -1.79 11.07
N VAL A 143 4.43 -1.57 10.33
CA VAL A 143 5.68 -2.35 10.42
C VAL A 143 6.76 -1.48 11.06
N ALA A 144 7.81 -2.12 11.61
CA ALA A 144 8.94 -1.40 12.18
C ALA A 144 9.65 -0.53 11.12
N ASP A 145 10.28 0.54 11.60
CA ASP A 145 11.06 1.49 10.79
C ASP A 145 12.32 0.86 10.17
#